data_AF-A0A8T4P003-F1
#
_entry.id   AF-A0A8T4P003-F1
#
_cell.length_a   1.000
_cell.length_b   1.000
_cell.length_c   1.000
_cell.angle_alpha   90.00
_cell.angle_beta   90.00
_cell.angle_gamma   90.00
#
_symmetry.space_group_name_H-M   'P 1'
#
loop_
_entity.id
_entity.type
_entity.pdbx_description
1 polymer ?
#
loop_
_entity_poly.entity_id
_entity_poly.type
_entity_poly.pdbx_seq_one_letter_code
_entity_poly.pdbx_strand_id
1 'polypeptide(L)'
;MPLNKKELGKLSPEERIRKLKLMEEERKKEVSEIGRLINESMQEIKTEKLAEEIAPEQKAVDISRLFETDAGENLERTARKEGGVGDLTKGSKDYQTFAQAYQDYSSLKKLMGYAATGSLNEEHQAVIDEINERLDKTKYQNIGAEIANILVASKATLHKIRKYAGM
;
A
#
# COMPACT_ATOMS: atom_id res chain seq x y z
N MET A 1 17.80 8.35 48.15
CA MET A 1 17.62 7.37 49.25
C MET A 1 17.52 8.08 50.61
N PRO A 2 16.63 7.68 51.53
CA PRO A 2 16.54 8.28 52.86
C PRO A 2 17.76 7.94 53.71
N LEU A 3 18.40 8.97 54.26
CA LEU A 3 19.62 8.84 55.05
C LEU A 3 19.32 8.24 56.44
N ASN A 4 19.78 7.02 56.72
CA ASN A 4 19.56 6.39 58.02
C ASN A 4 20.59 6.88 59.06
N LYS A 5 20.23 7.95 59.79
CA LYS A 5 21.11 8.63 60.76
C LYS A 5 21.67 7.70 61.85
N LYS A 6 20.94 6.63 62.19
CA LYS A 6 21.33 5.65 63.23
C LYS A 6 22.49 4.74 62.80
N GLU A 7 22.67 4.50 61.51
CA GLU A 7 23.75 3.65 60.98
C GLU A 7 25.04 4.43 60.77
N LEU A 8 24.93 5.70 60.36
CA LEU A 8 26.08 6.60 60.24
C LEU A 8 26.75 6.86 61.59
N GLY A 9 25.98 6.90 62.67
CA GLY A 9 26.48 7.08 64.04
C GLY A 9 27.35 5.93 64.57
N LYS A 10 27.21 4.72 64.02
CA LYS A 10 27.97 3.52 64.42
C LYS A 10 29.34 3.41 63.75
N LEU A 11 29.57 4.16 62.67
CA LEU A 11 30.84 4.17 61.94
C LEU A 11 31.83 5.13 62.59
N SER A 12 33.13 4.83 62.43
CA SER A 12 34.19 5.74 62.84
C SER A 12 34.07 7.09 62.10
N PRO A 13 34.53 8.20 62.69
CA PRO A 13 34.41 9.53 62.07
C PRO A 13 34.98 9.59 60.65
N GLU A 14 36.08 8.91 60.37
CA GLU A 14 36.71 8.87 59.05
C GLU A 14 35.86 8.11 58.02
N GLU A 15 35.32 6.95 58.38
CA GLU A 15 34.46 6.14 57.52
C GLU A 15 33.13 6.85 57.25
N ARG A 16 32.60 7.58 58.24
CA ARG A 16 31.40 8.41 58.09
C ARG A 16 31.61 9.50 57.05
N ILE A 17 32.75 10.18 57.07
CA ILE A 17 33.08 11.23 56.09
C ILE A 17 33.21 10.65 54.69
N ARG A 18 33.90 9.51 54.53
CA ARG A 18 34.03 8.83 53.23
C ARG A 18 32.67 8.44 52.65
N LYS A 19 31.81 7.83 53.47
CA LYS A 19 30.46 7.43 53.05
C LYS A 19 29.60 8.64 52.67
N LEU A 20 29.68 9.74 53.42
CA LEU A 20 28.94 10.97 53.10
C LEU A 20 29.41 11.62 51.79
N LYS A 21 30.72 11.61 51.49
CA LYS A 21 31.27 12.11 50.22
C LYS A 21 30.81 11.27 49.02
N LEU A 22 30.84 9.94 49.14
CA LEU A 22 30.35 9.05 48.08
C LEU A 22 28.86 9.30 47.78
N MET A 23 28.04 9.42 48.81
CA MET A 23 26.62 9.75 48.66
C MET A 23 26.36 11.17 48.11
N GLU A 24 27.32 12.08 48.24
CA GLU A 24 27.25 13.42 47.64
C GLU A 24 27.57 13.36 46.14
N GLU A 25 28.58 12.57 45.76
CA GLU A 25 28.93 12.34 44.35
C GLU A 25 27.83 11.60 43.60
N GLU A 26 27.23 10.57 44.20
CA GLU A 26 26.07 9.86 43.63
C GLU A 26 24.91 10.83 43.41
N ARG A 27 24.61 11.68 44.41
CA ARG A 27 23.58 12.71 44.26
C ARG A 27 23.89 13.71 43.15
N LYS A 28 25.16 14.12 42.98
CA LYS A 28 25.56 15.01 41.87
C LYS A 28 25.34 14.35 40.51
N LYS A 29 25.63 13.05 40.39
CA LYS A 29 25.39 12.28 39.15
C LYS A 29 23.89 12.16 38.87
N GLU A 30 23.09 11.79 39.88
CA GLU A 30 21.62 11.73 39.76
C GLU A 30 21.04 13.08 39.33
N VAL A 31 21.47 14.18 39.93
CA VAL A 31 21.02 15.53 39.57
C VAL A 31 21.41 15.88 38.12
N SER A 32 22.61 15.51 37.68
CA SER A 32 23.04 15.73 36.31
C SER A 32 22.23 14.92 35.30
N GLU A 33 21.91 13.66 35.63
CA GLU A 33 21.13 12.78 34.77
C GLU A 33 19.66 13.23 34.67
N ILE A 34 19.07 13.63 35.80
CA ILE A 34 17.75 14.26 35.84
C ILE A 34 17.75 15.54 35.01
N GLY A 35 18.77 16.38 35.14
CA GLY A 35 18.91 17.60 34.33
C GLY A 35 19.00 17.32 32.83
N ARG A 36 19.70 16.25 32.44
CA ARG A 36 19.76 15.80 31.05
C ARG A 36 18.39 15.35 30.55
N LEU A 37 17.69 14.50 31.31
CA LEU A 37 16.35 14.01 30.96
C LEU A 37 15.35 15.17 30.82
N ILE A 38 15.39 16.15 31.72
CA ILE A 38 14.54 17.34 31.61
C ILE A 38 14.82 18.11 30.32
N ASN A 39 16.08 18.28 29.95
CA ASN A 39 16.46 18.96 28.71
C ASN A 39 16.04 18.19 27.45
N GLU A 40 16.23 16.87 27.44
CA GLU A 40 15.78 15.98 26.36
C GLU A 40 14.25 16.07 26.20
N SER A 41 13.49 15.94 27.29
CA SER A 41 12.03 16.08 27.25
C SER A 41 11.57 17.49 26.82
N MET A 42 12.27 18.55 27.21
CA MET A 42 11.97 19.90 26.73
C MET A 42 12.22 20.06 25.22
N GLN A 43 13.23 19.39 24.67
CA GLN A 43 13.48 19.40 23.23
C GLN A 43 12.40 18.62 22.49
N GLU A 44 12.01 17.44 22.98
CA GLU A 44 10.94 16.63 22.41
C GLU A 44 9.61 17.40 22.36
N ILE A 45 9.21 18.06 23.46
CA ILE A 45 8.01 18.91 23.50
C ILE A 45 8.07 20.04 22.47
N LYS A 46 9.25 20.66 22.27
CA LYS A 46 9.42 21.71 21.27
C LYS A 46 9.29 21.18 19.85
N THR A 47 9.85 20.00 19.57
CA THR A 47 9.76 19.37 18.24
C THR A 47 8.34 18.87 17.94
N GLU A 48 7.63 18.36 18.95
CA GLU A 48 6.25 17.90 18.80
C GLU A 48 5.31 19.07 18.52
N LYS A 49 5.44 20.19 19.24
CA LYS A 49 4.70 21.43 18.95
C LYS A 49 4.99 21.99 17.57
N LEU A 50 6.26 21.94 17.13
CA LEU A 50 6.63 22.37 15.78
C LEU A 50 5.99 21.47 14.71
N ALA A 51 5.90 20.16 14.97
CA ALA A 51 5.21 19.23 14.07
C ALA A 51 3.70 19.47 14.02
N GLU A 52 3.07 19.81 15.15
CA GLU A 52 1.66 20.22 15.21
C GLU A 52 1.39 21.55 14.50
N GLU A 53 2.30 22.53 14.60
CA GLU A 53 2.15 23.85 13.96
C GLU A 53 2.39 23.80 12.44
N ILE A 54 3.27 22.91 11.96
CA ILE A 54 3.52 22.69 10.53
C ILE A 54 2.45 21.78 9.90
N ALA A 55 1.70 21.02 10.71
CA ALA A 55 0.60 20.20 10.21
C ALA A 55 -0.46 21.13 9.59
N PRO A 56 -0.75 21.00 8.28
CA PRO A 56 -1.74 21.85 7.64
C PRO A 56 -3.10 21.63 8.31
N GLU A 57 -3.80 22.72 8.65
CA GLU A 57 -5.16 22.65 9.17
C GLU A 57 -6.02 21.80 8.21
N GLN A 58 -6.42 20.61 8.68
CA GLN A 58 -7.34 19.77 7.94
C GLN A 58 -8.74 20.35 8.08
N LYS A 59 -9.06 21.36 7.27
CA LYS A 59 -10.45 21.74 7.06
C LYS A 59 -11.16 20.56 6.44
N ALA A 60 -12.17 20.02 7.13
CA ALA A 60 -13.09 19.06 6.56
C ALA A 60 -13.69 19.69 5.30
N VAL A 61 -13.19 19.26 4.14
CA VAL A 61 -13.72 19.68 2.85
C VAL A 61 -15.08 19.00 2.73
N ASP A 62 -16.13 19.81 2.76
CA ASP A 62 -17.48 19.34 2.50
C ASP A 62 -17.60 18.99 1.01
N ILE A 63 -17.26 17.74 0.69
CA ILE A 63 -17.35 17.18 -0.66
C ILE A 63 -18.81 17.02 -1.10
N SER A 64 -19.80 17.07 -0.19
CA SER A 64 -21.22 16.90 -0.51
C SER A 64 -21.67 17.98 -1.50
N ARG A 65 -21.17 19.21 -1.34
CA ARG A 65 -21.44 20.31 -2.27
C ARG A 65 -20.96 20.07 -3.70
N LEU A 66 -19.93 19.24 -3.89
CA LEU A 66 -19.46 18.85 -5.24
C LEU A 66 -20.44 17.90 -5.95
N PHE A 67 -21.32 17.25 -5.20
CA PHE A 67 -22.32 16.30 -5.70
C PHE A 67 -23.75 16.85 -5.66
N GLU A 68 -23.98 18.01 -5.04
CA GLU A 68 -25.32 18.57 -4.77
C GLU A 68 -25.93 19.40 -5.91
N THR A 69 -25.18 19.78 -6.95
CA THR A 69 -25.70 20.67 -8.00
C THR A 69 -25.45 20.13 -9.39
N ASP A 70 -26.40 19.36 -9.93
CA ASP A 70 -26.53 18.97 -11.36
C ASP A 70 -25.26 18.46 -12.08
N ALA A 71 -24.18 18.26 -11.33
CA ALA A 71 -22.86 17.94 -11.79
C ALA A 71 -22.74 16.44 -11.93
N GLY A 72 -23.51 15.64 -11.19
CA GLY A 72 -23.62 14.20 -11.44
C GLY A 72 -24.16 13.92 -12.85
N GLU A 73 -25.27 14.55 -13.23
CA GLU A 73 -25.82 14.41 -14.59
C GLU A 73 -24.91 15.02 -15.65
N ASN A 74 -24.31 16.19 -15.40
CA ASN A 74 -23.40 16.80 -16.36
C ASN A 74 -22.05 16.08 -16.46
N LEU A 75 -21.53 15.51 -15.38
CA LEU A 75 -20.31 14.67 -15.38
C LEU A 75 -20.60 13.36 -16.08
N GLU A 76 -21.71 12.68 -15.78
CA GLU A 76 -22.09 11.48 -16.53
C GLU A 76 -22.31 11.81 -18.01
N ARG A 77 -23.01 12.90 -18.33
CA ARG A 77 -23.28 13.29 -19.70
C ARG A 77 -22.01 13.70 -20.44
N THR A 78 -21.09 14.41 -19.79
CA THR A 78 -19.81 14.82 -20.38
C THR A 78 -18.85 13.65 -20.47
N ALA A 79 -18.80 12.76 -19.48
CA ALA A 79 -18.04 11.52 -19.52
C ALA A 79 -18.57 10.53 -20.58
N ARG A 80 -19.88 10.51 -20.85
CA ARG A 80 -20.51 9.74 -21.96
C ARG A 80 -20.33 10.40 -23.34
N LYS A 81 -20.07 11.71 -23.38
CA LYS A 81 -19.94 12.50 -24.61
C LYS A 81 -18.48 12.65 -25.07
N GLU A 82 -17.54 12.82 -24.14
CA GLU A 82 -16.10 12.92 -24.40
C GLU A 82 -15.38 11.58 -24.23
N GLY A 83 -15.76 10.78 -23.25
CA GLY A 83 -15.47 9.36 -23.25
C GLY A 83 -16.58 8.67 -24.03
N GLY A 84 -16.28 7.85 -25.03
CA GLY A 84 -17.26 6.97 -25.66
C GLY A 84 -17.72 5.87 -24.68
N VAL A 85 -18.25 6.25 -23.52
CA VAL A 85 -18.68 5.36 -22.45
C VAL A 85 -20.12 4.95 -22.77
N GLY A 86 -20.23 4.05 -23.74
CA GLY A 86 -21.27 3.04 -23.64
C GLY A 86 -21.09 2.34 -22.30
N ASP A 87 -22.13 2.38 -21.48
CA ASP A 87 -22.48 1.42 -20.42
C ASP A 87 -21.28 0.60 -19.92
N LEU A 88 -20.60 1.03 -18.84
CA LEU A 88 -19.45 0.31 -18.25
C LEU A 88 -19.80 -1.12 -17.78
N THR A 89 -21.08 -1.50 -17.81
CA THR A 89 -21.56 -2.86 -17.54
C THR A 89 -21.72 -3.71 -18.81
N LYS A 90 -21.74 -3.08 -19.99
CA LYS A 90 -21.63 -3.73 -21.30
C LYS A 90 -20.32 -3.29 -21.92
N GLY A 91 -19.30 -4.14 -21.80
CA GLY A 91 -18.00 -3.92 -22.42
C GLY A 91 -18.17 -3.29 -23.80
N SER A 92 -17.75 -2.03 -23.94
CA SER A 92 -17.51 -1.49 -25.27
C SER A 92 -16.54 -2.47 -25.94
N LYS A 93 -16.72 -2.75 -27.24
CA LYS A 93 -16.01 -3.82 -27.97
C LYS A 93 -14.47 -3.81 -27.83
N ASP A 94 -13.91 -2.74 -27.27
CA ASP A 94 -12.50 -2.45 -27.15
C ASP A 94 -11.97 -2.44 -25.69
N TYR A 95 -12.84 -2.59 -24.67
CA TYR A 95 -12.45 -2.56 -23.24
C TYR A 95 -12.69 -3.91 -22.55
N GLN A 96 -11.61 -4.51 -22.05
CA GLN A 96 -11.67 -5.69 -21.17
C GLN A 96 -11.74 -5.29 -19.69
N THR A 97 -12.66 -5.93 -18.97
CA THR A 97 -12.71 -5.84 -17.51
C THR A 97 -11.66 -6.75 -16.88
N PHE A 98 -11.26 -6.45 -15.64
CA PHE A 98 -10.35 -7.31 -14.88
C PHE A 98 -10.83 -8.76 -14.79
N ALA A 99 -12.12 -8.96 -14.52
CA ALA A 99 -12.72 -10.29 -14.44
C ALA A 99 -12.59 -11.06 -15.77
N GLN A 100 -12.85 -10.40 -16.91
CA GLN A 100 -12.72 -11.01 -18.23
C GLN A 100 -11.26 -11.37 -18.54
N ALA A 101 -10.33 -10.44 -18.31
CA ALA A 101 -8.91 -10.68 -18.55
C ALA A 101 -8.38 -11.85 -17.70
N TYR A 102 -8.81 -11.94 -16.44
CA TYR A 102 -8.44 -13.03 -15.55
C TYR A 102 -9.05 -14.37 -15.97
N GLN A 103 -10.31 -14.39 -16.38
CA GLN A 103 -10.96 -15.60 -16.90
C GLN A 103 -10.28 -16.09 -18.18
N ASP A 104 -9.98 -15.19 -19.11
CA ASP A 104 -9.28 -15.51 -20.36
C ASP A 104 -7.90 -16.12 -20.08
N TYR A 105 -7.13 -15.49 -19.18
CA TYR A 105 -5.83 -16.02 -18.75
C TYR A 105 -5.94 -17.42 -18.12
N SER A 106 -6.90 -17.60 -17.21
CA SER A 106 -7.13 -18.86 -16.52
C SER A 106 -7.52 -19.99 -17.49
N SER A 107 -8.40 -19.69 -18.44
CA SER A 107 -8.80 -20.61 -19.50
C SER A 107 -7.60 -21.00 -20.37
N LEU A 108 -6.80 -20.03 -20.85
CA LEU A 108 -5.58 -20.33 -21.60
C LEU A 108 -4.61 -21.19 -20.79
N LYS A 109 -4.44 -20.92 -19.50
CA LYS A 109 -3.56 -21.73 -18.65
C LYS A 109 -4.01 -23.19 -18.55
N LYS A 110 -5.32 -23.45 -18.50
CA LYS A 110 -5.89 -24.82 -18.56
C LYS A 110 -5.64 -25.44 -19.93
N LEU A 111 -5.89 -24.70 -21.01
CA LEU A 111 -5.69 -25.14 -22.39
C LEU A 111 -4.22 -25.43 -22.71
N MET A 112 -3.28 -24.73 -22.08
CA MET A 112 -1.85 -25.03 -22.15
C MET A 112 -1.52 -26.43 -21.62
N GLY A 113 -2.22 -26.90 -20.59
CA GLY A 113 -2.09 -28.27 -20.11
C GLY A 113 -2.46 -29.29 -21.19
N TYR A 114 -3.60 -29.09 -21.85
CA TYR A 114 -4.05 -29.95 -22.96
C TYR A 114 -3.16 -29.83 -24.20
N ALA A 115 -2.63 -28.64 -24.49
CA ALA A 115 -1.70 -28.41 -25.59
C ALA A 115 -0.39 -29.18 -25.38
N ALA A 116 0.16 -29.16 -24.16
CA ALA A 116 1.38 -29.89 -23.82
C ALA A 116 1.21 -31.41 -23.91
N THR A 117 0.00 -31.93 -23.70
CA THR A 117 -0.32 -33.36 -23.84
C THR A 117 -0.81 -33.75 -25.23
N GLY A 118 -0.89 -32.81 -26.18
CA GLY A 118 -1.39 -33.05 -27.53
C GLY A 118 -2.89 -33.38 -27.59
N SER A 119 -3.67 -32.99 -26.58
CA SER A 119 -5.09 -33.34 -26.42
C SER A 119 -6.05 -32.17 -26.72
N LEU A 120 -5.62 -31.23 -27.57
CA LEU A 120 -6.47 -30.13 -28.03
C LEU A 120 -7.53 -30.65 -29.01
N ASN A 121 -8.81 -30.38 -28.73
CA ASN A 121 -9.92 -30.67 -29.63
C ASN A 121 -10.38 -29.37 -30.33
N GLU A 122 -11.33 -29.47 -31.26
CA GLU A 122 -11.86 -28.31 -32.01
C GLU A 122 -12.52 -27.28 -31.08
N GLU A 123 -13.20 -27.72 -30.02
CA GLU A 123 -13.81 -26.82 -29.03
C GLU A 123 -12.74 -25.98 -28.30
N HIS A 124 -11.62 -26.60 -27.94
CA HIS A 124 -10.50 -25.91 -27.31
C HIS A 124 -9.86 -24.89 -28.26
N GLN A 125 -9.75 -25.22 -29.55
CA GLN A 125 -9.23 -24.31 -30.58
C GLN A 125 -10.17 -23.10 -30.77
N ALA A 126 -11.48 -23.31 -30.83
CA ALA A 126 -12.45 -22.23 -30.92
C ALA A 126 -12.34 -21.25 -29.74
N VAL A 127 -12.16 -21.77 -28.52
CA VAL A 127 -11.94 -20.93 -27.33
C VAL A 127 -10.62 -20.16 -27.40
N ILE A 128 -9.54 -20.77 -27.90
CA ILE A 128 -8.25 -20.09 -28.09
C ILE A 128 -8.40 -18.93 -29.09
N ASP A 129 -9.11 -19.16 -30.19
CA ASP A 129 -9.30 -18.15 -31.22
C ASP A 129 -10.16 -16.99 -30.75
N GLU A 130 -11.24 -17.27 -30.01
CA GLU A 130 -12.09 -16.25 -29.39
C GLU A 130 -11.30 -15.37 -28.41
N ILE A 131 -10.46 -16.00 -27.57
CA ILE A 131 -9.59 -15.26 -26.64
C ILE A 131 -8.53 -14.46 -27.40
N ASN A 132 -7.94 -15.02 -28.47
CA ASN A 132 -6.96 -14.31 -29.28
C ASN A 132 -7.56 -13.05 -29.92
N GLU A 133 -8.75 -13.18 -30.51
CA GLU A 133 -9.44 -12.06 -31.12
C GLU A 133 -9.75 -10.95 -30.11
N ARG A 134 -10.14 -11.30 -28.88
CA ARG A 134 -10.30 -10.32 -27.79
C ARG A 134 -8.99 -9.64 -27.41
N LEU A 135 -7.90 -10.39 -27.27
CA LEU A 135 -6.58 -9.85 -26.91
C LEU A 135 -6.01 -8.93 -27.99
N ASP A 136 -6.32 -9.18 -29.26
CA ASP A 136 -5.88 -8.36 -30.39
C ASP A 136 -6.69 -7.06 -30.51
N LYS A 137 -7.98 -7.09 -30.15
CA LYS A 137 -8.86 -5.90 -30.16
C LYS A 137 -8.68 -4.99 -28.95
N THR A 138 -8.10 -5.48 -27.86
CA THR A 138 -7.99 -4.74 -26.60
C THR A 138 -6.94 -3.63 -26.69
N LYS A 139 -7.35 -2.38 -26.44
CA LYS A 139 -6.46 -1.20 -26.48
C LYS A 139 -5.80 -0.97 -25.12
N TYR A 140 -4.47 -1.06 -25.06
CA TYR A 140 -3.68 -0.92 -23.82
C TYR A 140 -3.64 0.50 -23.22
N GLN A 141 -4.05 1.52 -23.96
CA GLN A 141 -3.74 2.93 -23.65
C GLN A 141 -4.32 3.43 -22.33
N ASN A 142 -5.42 2.86 -21.84
CA ASN A 142 -6.10 3.27 -20.60
C ASN A 142 -6.33 2.11 -19.62
N ILE A 143 -5.48 1.08 -19.67
CA ILE A 143 -5.64 -0.12 -18.87
C ILE A 143 -4.81 0.00 -17.58
N GLY A 144 -5.43 -0.28 -16.42
CA GLY A 144 -4.72 -0.33 -15.14
C GLY A 144 -3.58 -1.36 -15.16
N ALA A 145 -2.50 -1.10 -14.42
CA ALA A 145 -1.28 -1.91 -14.43
C ALA A 145 -1.54 -3.41 -14.22
N GLU A 146 -2.49 -3.76 -13.36
CA GLU A 146 -2.86 -5.16 -13.07
C GLU A 146 -3.46 -5.87 -14.29
N ILE A 147 -4.39 -5.22 -14.99
CA ILE A 147 -5.01 -5.79 -16.20
C ILE A 147 -3.95 -5.89 -17.30
N ALA A 148 -3.10 -4.88 -17.48
CA ALA A 148 -2.02 -4.92 -18.47
C ALA A 148 -1.09 -6.13 -18.25
N ASN A 149 -0.71 -6.42 -17.00
CA ASN A 149 0.09 -7.59 -16.64
C ASN A 149 -0.61 -8.91 -17.01
N ILE A 150 -1.92 -9.02 -16.74
CA ILE A 150 -2.71 -10.20 -17.10
C ILE A 150 -2.76 -10.38 -18.62
N LEU A 151 -2.95 -9.30 -19.40
CA LEU A 151 -2.99 -9.37 -20.86
C LEU A 151 -1.66 -9.82 -21.47
N VAL A 152 -0.55 -9.33 -20.93
CA VAL A 152 0.80 -9.76 -21.35
C VAL A 152 1.00 -11.25 -21.03
N ALA A 153 0.59 -11.69 -19.84
CA ALA A 153 0.66 -13.10 -19.45
C ALA A 153 -0.23 -13.99 -20.33
N SER A 154 -1.43 -13.53 -20.70
CA SER A 154 -2.33 -14.20 -21.64
C SER A 154 -1.70 -14.37 -23.02
N LYS A 155 -1.12 -13.32 -23.59
CA LYS A 155 -0.40 -13.40 -24.89
C LYS A 155 0.77 -14.36 -24.85
N ALA A 156 1.56 -14.33 -23.78
CA ALA A 156 2.68 -15.26 -23.61
C ALA A 156 2.21 -16.73 -23.50
N THR A 157 1.11 -16.97 -22.81
CA THR A 157 0.52 -18.32 -22.67
C THR A 157 -0.05 -18.80 -24.00
N LEU A 158 -0.74 -17.93 -24.73
CA LEU A 158 -1.28 -18.22 -26.06
C LEU A 158 -0.17 -18.58 -27.07
N HIS A 159 0.93 -17.84 -27.06
CA HIS A 159 2.11 -18.17 -27.89
C HIS A 159 2.66 -19.57 -27.56
N LYS A 160 2.73 -19.94 -26.28
CA LYS A 160 3.18 -21.29 -25.86
C LYS A 160 2.21 -22.37 -26.34
N ILE A 161 0.90 -22.15 -26.22
CA ILE A 161 -0.13 -23.08 -26.70
C ILE A 161 0.05 -23.34 -28.19
N ARG A 162 0.16 -22.29 -29.01
CA ARG A 162 0.37 -22.43 -30.46
C ARG A 162 1.65 -23.20 -30.77
N LYS A 163 2.76 -22.86 -30.09
CA LYS A 163 4.03 -23.59 -30.23
C LYS A 163 3.91 -25.09 -29.90
N TYR A 164 3.20 -25.45 -28.83
CA TYR A 164 2.99 -26.87 -28.47
C TYR A 164 2.04 -27.59 -29.43
N ALA A 165 1.07 -26.88 -29.98
CA ALA A 165 0.11 -27.42 -30.93
C ALA A 165 0.62 -27.47 -32.38
N GLY A 166 1.79 -26.90 -32.67
CA GLY A 166 2.34 -26.82 -34.03
C GLY A 166 1.65 -25.82 -34.94
N MET A 167 1.05 -24.77 -34.35
CA MET A 167 0.38 -23.66 -35.04
C MET A 167 1.25 -22.40 -35.12
#